data_AF-A0A9W3K398-F1
#
_entry.id   AF-A0A9W3K398-F1
#
_cell.length_a   1.000
_cell.length_b   1.000
_cell.length_c   1.000
_cell.angle_alpha   90.00
_cell.angle_beta   90.00
_cell.angle_gamma   90.00
#
_symmetry.space_group_name_H-M   'P 1'
#
loop_
_entity.id
_entity.type
_entity.pdbx_description
1 polymer ?
#
loop_
_entity_poly.entity_id
_entity_poly.type
_entity_poly.pdbx_seq_one_letter_code
_entity_poly.pdbx_strand_id
1 'polypeptide(L)'
;MKHRLFAASFALAASLLASSSAFAAGTSGVIHFTGMIVEPPCSFALDTTDAAHAHVRPDCPRPARGQVAFVDAASLRTIKTTTFTQASRAIVLPDGAGNAHAPMIAVVTYQ
;
A
#
# COMPACT_ATOMS: atom_id res chain seq x y z
N MET A 1 22.35 23.36 68.31
CA MET A 1 22.05 22.24 67.38
C MET A 1 20.84 22.48 66.46
N LYS A 2 19.80 23.21 66.89
CA LYS A 2 18.57 23.47 66.10
C LYS A 2 18.80 24.12 64.72
N HIS A 3 19.68 25.12 64.60
CA HIS A 3 19.94 25.80 63.33
C HIS A 3 20.57 24.91 62.24
N ARG A 4 21.34 23.88 62.63
CA ARG A 4 21.95 22.95 61.68
C ARG A 4 20.93 21.97 61.09
N LEU A 5 19.93 21.56 61.87
CA LEU A 5 18.83 20.71 61.42
C LEU A 5 17.93 21.46 60.42
N PHE A 6 17.66 22.74 60.66
CA PHE A 6 16.90 23.57 59.71
C PHE A 6 17.64 23.77 58.39
N ALA A 7 18.95 24.01 58.43
CA ALA A 7 19.77 24.14 57.22
C ALA A 7 19.82 22.83 56.41
N ALA A 8 19.93 21.69 57.09
CA ALA A 8 19.93 20.38 56.44
C ALA A 8 18.60 20.07 55.75
N SER A 9 17.46 20.35 56.40
CA SER A 9 16.14 20.17 55.80
C SER A 9 15.91 21.09 54.61
N PHE A 10 16.42 22.33 54.66
CA PHE A 10 16.31 23.28 53.56
C PHE A 10 17.15 22.85 52.35
N ALA A 11 18.38 22.38 52.59
CA ALA A 11 19.24 21.83 51.54
C ALA A 11 18.62 20.58 50.89
N LEU A 12 18.00 19.71 51.68
CA LEU A 12 17.35 18.50 51.19
C LEU A 12 16.09 18.82 50.36
N ALA A 13 15.27 19.77 50.83
CA ALA A 13 14.12 20.27 50.09
C ALA A 13 14.53 20.92 48.76
N ALA A 14 15.55 21.80 48.77
CA ALA A 14 16.08 22.43 47.57
C ALA A 14 16.61 21.39 46.56
N SER A 15 17.27 20.33 47.05
CA SER A 15 17.76 19.23 46.21
C SER A 15 16.61 18.46 45.54
N LEU A 16 15.54 18.15 46.30
CA LEU A 16 14.34 17.47 45.80
C LEU A 16 13.60 18.31 44.74
N LEU A 17 13.45 19.62 44.99
CA LEU A 17 12.83 20.57 44.07
C LEU A 17 13.64 20.73 42.77
N ALA A 18 14.97 20.78 42.85
CA ALA A 18 15.84 20.85 41.69
C ALA A 18 15.79 19.56 40.85
N SER A 19 15.79 18.37 41.48
CA SER A 19 15.67 17.10 40.76
C SER A 19 14.34 16.94 40.03
N SER A 20 13.22 17.46 40.56
CA SER A 20 11.91 17.40 39.90
C SER A 20 11.84 18.18 38.59
N SER A 21 12.61 19.27 38.45
CA SER A 21 12.65 20.06 37.22
C SER A 21 13.35 19.33 36.06
N ALA A 22 14.30 18.44 36.37
CA ALA A 22 15.01 17.64 35.36
C ALA A 22 14.15 16.51 34.77
N PHE A 23 13.14 16.02 35.50
CA PHE A 23 12.20 15.00 35.02
C PHE A 23 11.01 15.57 34.24
N ALA A 24 10.75 16.88 34.34
CA ALA A 24 9.71 17.57 33.59
C ALA A 24 10.16 17.99 32.18
N ALA A 25 11.45 17.84 31.86
CA ALA A 25 11.97 17.93 30.50
C ALA A 25 11.59 16.65 29.72
N GLY A 26 10.29 16.46 29.51
CA GLY A 26 9.78 15.41 28.64
C GLY A 26 10.40 15.56 27.27
N THR A 27 11.24 14.61 26.88
CA THR A 27 11.79 14.55 25.53
C THR A 27 10.62 14.30 24.58
N SER A 28 10.18 15.36 23.90
CA SER A 28 9.17 15.29 22.85
C SER A 28 9.88 15.12 21.52
N GLY A 29 9.42 14.17 20.71
CA GLY A 29 9.94 13.88 19.38
C GLY A 29 8.80 13.61 18.42
N VAL A 30 9.04 13.82 17.13
CA VAL A 30 8.08 13.51 16.08
C VAL A 30 8.43 12.17 15.46
N ILE A 31 7.45 11.26 15.41
CA ILE A 31 7.59 10.00 14.67
C ILE A 31 6.91 10.19 13.31
N HIS A 32 7.68 10.10 12.24
CA HIS A 32 7.16 10.11 10.89
C HIS A 32 6.86 8.68 10.44
N PHE A 33 5.59 8.37 10.21
CA PHE A 33 5.16 7.14 9.55
C PHE A 33 5.04 7.40 8.05
N THR A 34 5.65 6.52 7.24
CA THR A 34 5.54 6.55 5.79
C THR A 34 5.19 5.16 5.29
N GLY A 35 4.30 5.07 4.31
CA GLY A 35 3.92 3.80 3.70
C GLY A 35 2.44 3.76 3.36
N MET A 36 2.02 2.66 2.75
CA MET A 36 0.62 2.37 2.49
C MET A 36 0.10 1.43 3.58
N ILE A 37 -1.07 1.75 4.15
CA ILE A 37 -1.74 0.91 5.16
C ILE A 37 -2.33 -0.35 4.50
N VAL A 38 -2.59 -0.27 3.20
CA VAL A 38 -3.20 -1.33 2.40
C VAL A 38 -2.20 -1.80 1.37
N GLU A 39 -2.10 -3.11 1.22
CA GLU A 39 -1.31 -3.72 0.16
C GLU A 39 -1.89 -3.33 -1.20
N PRO A 40 -1.07 -2.85 -2.15
CA PRO A 40 -1.56 -2.43 -3.45
C PRO A 40 -2.12 -3.63 -4.21
N PRO A 41 -3.16 -3.42 -5.05
CA PRO A 41 -3.64 -4.47 -5.94
C PRO A 41 -2.53 -4.89 -6.91
N CYS A 42 -2.69 -6.04 -7.57
CA CYS A 42 -1.82 -6.43 -8.67
C CYS A 42 -1.81 -5.32 -9.72
N SER A 43 -0.61 -5.01 -10.23
CA SER A 43 -0.47 -4.20 -11.43
C SER A 43 -0.61 -5.10 -12.66
N PHE A 44 -1.08 -4.55 -13.77
CA PHE A 44 -1.25 -5.30 -15.02
C PHE A 44 -0.50 -4.57 -16.11
N ALA A 45 0.59 -5.16 -16.57
CA ALA A 45 1.38 -4.62 -17.66
C ALA A 45 0.85 -5.14 -19.00
N LEU A 46 0.79 -4.26 -20.00
CA LEU A 46 0.55 -4.66 -21.39
C LEU A 46 1.90 -4.97 -22.03
N ASP A 47 2.05 -6.19 -22.50
CA ASP A 47 3.18 -6.64 -23.30
C ASP A 47 2.74 -6.70 -24.77
N THR A 48 3.31 -5.80 -25.57
CA THR A 48 3.06 -5.68 -27.01
C THR A 48 4.24 -6.16 -27.86
N THR A 49 5.19 -6.90 -27.25
CA THR A 49 6.36 -7.41 -27.96
C THR A 49 6.01 -8.46 -29.02
N ASP A 50 4.90 -9.17 -28.83
CA ASP A 50 4.30 -10.03 -29.85
C ASP A 50 3.37 -9.20 -30.74
N ALA A 51 3.77 -8.99 -31.99
CA ALA A 51 3.03 -8.20 -32.97
C ALA A 51 1.69 -8.83 -33.37
N ALA A 52 1.50 -10.13 -33.09
CA ALA A 52 0.26 -10.83 -33.44
C ALA A 52 -0.82 -10.68 -32.36
N HIS A 53 -0.44 -10.67 -31.07
CA HIS A 53 -1.38 -10.56 -29.96
C HIS A 53 -0.77 -9.74 -28.82
N ALA A 54 -1.50 -8.73 -28.35
CA ALA A 54 -1.14 -8.07 -27.09
C ALA A 54 -1.42 -9.03 -25.93
N HIS A 55 -0.53 -9.03 -24.94
CA HIS A 55 -0.66 -9.84 -23.73
C HIS A 55 -0.80 -8.94 -22.51
N VAL A 56 -1.65 -9.34 -21.58
CA VAL A 56 -1.75 -8.72 -20.25
C VAL A 56 -1.00 -9.58 -19.26
N ARG A 57 0.01 -9.02 -18.60
CA ARG A 57 0.78 -9.72 -17.58
C ARG A 57 0.44 -9.17 -16.19
N PRO A 58 -0.14 -9.99 -15.30
CA PRO A 58 -0.31 -9.61 -13.90
C PRO A 58 1.07 -9.58 -13.21
N ASP A 59 1.35 -8.48 -12.52
CA ASP A 59 2.50 -8.29 -11.65
C ASP A 59 1.98 -7.98 -10.23
N CYS A 60 1.94 -9.04 -9.42
CA CYS A 60 1.34 -9.06 -8.10
C CYS A 60 2.42 -9.11 -7.01
N PRO A 61 2.35 -8.27 -5.95
CA PRO A 61 3.28 -8.31 -4.82
C PRO A 61 3.27 -9.64 -4.07
N ARG A 62 2.13 -10.33 -4.06
CA ARG A 62 1.92 -11.66 -3.48
C ARG A 62 1.21 -12.60 -4.44
N PRO A 63 1.29 -13.93 -4.23
CA PRO A 63 0.47 -14.88 -4.97
C PRO A 63 -1.01 -14.49 -4.90
N ALA A 64 -1.61 -14.20 -6.05
CA ALA A 64 -3.02 -13.86 -6.17
C ALA A 64 -3.68 -14.72 -7.25
N ARG A 65 -5.00 -14.86 -7.14
CA ARG A 65 -5.84 -15.50 -8.13
C ARG A 65 -7.10 -14.66 -8.33
N GLY A 66 -7.67 -14.76 -9.51
CA GLY A 66 -8.87 -14.03 -9.84
C GLY A 66 -9.28 -14.22 -11.28
N GLN A 67 -10.15 -13.34 -11.75
CA GLN A 67 -10.64 -13.32 -13.11
C GLN A 67 -10.42 -11.95 -13.71
N VAL A 68 -10.07 -11.93 -14.99
CA VAL A 68 -10.05 -10.72 -15.81
C VAL A 68 -11.16 -10.85 -16.85
N ALA A 69 -12.09 -9.92 -16.85
CA ALA A 69 -13.12 -9.78 -17.87
C ALA A 69 -12.75 -8.63 -18.81
N PHE A 70 -12.64 -8.94 -20.09
CA PHE A 70 -12.41 -7.99 -21.17
C PHE A 70 -13.74 -7.51 -21.71
N VAL A 71 -13.97 -6.20 -21.67
CA VAL A 71 -15.23 -5.55 -22.04
C VAL A 71 -14.95 -4.56 -23.18
N ASP A 72 -15.76 -4.62 -24.23
CA ASP A 72 -15.75 -3.61 -25.29
C ASP A 72 -16.34 -2.30 -24.75
N ALA A 73 -15.57 -1.21 -24.72
CA ALA A 73 -16.06 0.04 -24.14
C ALA A 73 -17.20 0.68 -24.94
N ALA A 74 -17.33 0.38 -26.25
CA ALA A 74 -18.40 0.91 -27.07
C ALA A 74 -19.75 0.24 -26.77
N SER A 75 -19.78 -1.09 -26.67
CA SER A 75 -21.01 -1.86 -26.41
C SER A 75 -21.25 -2.23 -24.94
N LEU A 76 -20.25 -2.02 -24.07
CA LEU A 76 -20.23 -2.47 -22.67
C LEU A 76 -20.47 -3.98 -22.51
N ARG A 77 -20.19 -4.77 -23.56
CA ARG A 77 -20.34 -6.22 -23.53
C ARG A 77 -19.01 -6.88 -23.19
N THR A 78 -19.10 -7.90 -22.34
CA THR A 78 -17.97 -8.79 -22.08
C THR A 78 -17.64 -9.58 -23.34
N ILE A 79 -16.42 -9.41 -23.84
CA ILE A 79 -15.86 -10.12 -24.99
C ILE A 79 -15.34 -11.48 -24.53
N LYS A 80 -14.58 -11.50 -23.44
CA LYS A 80 -13.95 -12.72 -22.91
C LYS A 80 -13.67 -12.57 -21.42
N THR A 81 -13.83 -13.65 -20.67
CA THR A 81 -13.37 -13.74 -19.28
C THR A 81 -12.29 -14.82 -19.19
N THR A 82 -11.24 -14.56 -18.42
CA THR A 82 -10.14 -15.51 -18.22
C THR A 82 -9.66 -15.47 -16.78
N THR A 83 -9.41 -16.64 -16.21
CA THR A 83 -8.84 -16.77 -14.86
C THR A 83 -7.34 -16.51 -14.89
N PHE A 84 -6.83 -15.80 -13.90
CA PHE A 84 -5.40 -15.61 -13.70
C PHE A 84 -4.97 -16.17 -12.34
N THR A 85 -3.71 -16.59 -12.30
CA THR A 85 -3.02 -17.09 -11.11
C THR A 85 -1.63 -16.47 -11.06
N GLN A 86 -0.89 -16.68 -9.97
CA GLN A 86 0.52 -16.28 -9.89
C GLN A 86 1.38 -16.85 -11.04
N ALA A 87 1.03 -18.03 -11.58
CA ALA A 87 1.76 -18.65 -12.68
C ALA A 87 1.38 -18.11 -14.06
N SER A 88 0.33 -17.28 -14.14
CA SER A 88 -0.14 -16.70 -15.41
C SER A 88 0.86 -15.67 -15.91
N ARG A 89 1.77 -16.10 -16.79
CA ARG A 89 2.79 -15.22 -17.38
C ARG A 89 2.27 -14.30 -18.47
N ALA A 90 1.17 -14.69 -19.13
CA ALA A 90 0.53 -13.91 -20.18
C ALA A 90 -0.95 -14.29 -20.27
N ILE A 91 -1.83 -13.29 -20.18
CA ILE A 91 -3.25 -13.39 -20.48
C ILE A 91 -3.44 -12.77 -21.86
N VAL A 92 -3.76 -13.61 -22.85
CA VAL A 92 -3.92 -13.14 -24.24
C VAL A 92 -5.09 -12.17 -24.30
N LEU A 93 -4.84 -10.96 -24.80
CA LEU A 93 -5.87 -9.97 -25.05
C LEU A 93 -6.75 -10.46 -26.20
N PRO A 94 -8.09 -10.56 -26.03
CA PRO A 94 -8.96 -11.02 -27.10
C PRO A 94 -8.99 -10.00 -28.25
N ASP A 95 -9.25 -10.50 -29.45
CA ASP A 95 -9.56 -9.62 -30.58
C ASP A 95 -10.78 -8.77 -30.24
N GLY A 96 -10.70 -7.46 -30.54
CA GLY A 96 -11.80 -6.53 -30.28
C GLY A 96 -13.09 -6.99 -30.98
N ALA A 97 -14.25 -6.68 -30.39
CA ALA A 97 -15.56 -7.15 -30.85
C ALA A 97 -16.05 -6.51 -32.18
N GLY A 98 -15.15 -6.27 -33.14
CA GLY A 98 -15.43 -5.64 -34.43
C GLY A 98 -15.30 -4.12 -34.45
N ASN A 99 -15.14 -3.47 -33.29
CA ASN A 99 -14.90 -2.03 -33.18
C ASN A 99 -13.40 -1.75 -33.06
N ALA A 100 -12.69 -1.70 -34.19
CA ALA A 100 -11.22 -1.54 -34.25
C ALA A 100 -10.68 -0.25 -33.58
N HIS A 101 -11.56 0.69 -33.23
CA HIS A 101 -11.21 1.96 -32.58
C HIS A 101 -11.76 2.11 -31.15
N ALA A 102 -12.56 1.16 -30.66
CA ALA A 102 -13.09 1.24 -29.31
C ALA A 102 -12.03 0.75 -28.30
N PRO A 103 -11.81 1.48 -27.18
CA PRO A 103 -10.93 1.01 -26.13
C PRO A 103 -11.52 -0.25 -25.48
N MET A 104 -10.64 -1.12 -24.99
CA MET A 104 -11.04 -2.30 -24.20
C MET A 104 -10.85 -2.01 -22.72
N ILE A 105 -11.82 -2.41 -21.90
CA ILE A 105 -11.76 -2.32 -20.45
C ILE A 105 -11.44 -3.70 -19.88
N ALA A 106 -10.40 -3.80 -19.05
CA ALA A 106 -10.11 -5.00 -18.27
C ALA A 106 -10.64 -4.83 -16.84
N VAL A 107 -11.63 -5.63 -16.47
CA VAL A 107 -12.20 -5.67 -15.12
C VAL A 107 -11.59 -6.84 -14.36
N VAL A 108 -10.96 -6.56 -13.22
CA VAL A 108 -10.25 -7.56 -12.42
C VAL A 108 -11.04 -7.87 -11.15
N THR A 109 -11.34 -9.14 -10.93
CA THR A 109 -12.04 -9.63 -9.73
C THR A 109 -11.19 -10.66 -9.00
N TYR A 110 -10.81 -10.38 -7.75
CA TYR A 110 -9.99 -11.27 -6.92
C TYR A 110 -10.82 -12.37 -6.23
N GLN A 111 -10.21 -13.54 -5.96
CA GLN A 111 -10.83 -14.73 -5.35
C GLN A 111 -9.99 -15.42 -4.28
#